data_AF-A0A4Z0M209-F1
#
_entry.id   AF-A0A4Z0M209-F1
#
_cell.length_a   1.000
_cell.length_b   1.000
_cell.length_c   1.000
_cell.angle_alpha   90.00
_cell.angle_beta   90.00
_cell.angle_gamma   90.00
#
_symmetry.space_group_name_H-M   'P 1'
#
loop_
_entity.id
_entity.type
_entity.pdbx_description
1 polymer ?
#
loop_
_entity_poly.entity_id
_entity_poly.type
_entity_poly.pdbx_seq_one_letter_code
_entity_poly.pdbx_strand_id
1 'polypeptide(L)'
;MALNVPVGTILPFAGDIDETALAAAGYLPCDGRELDRTDTQYIALFNVIGTSNGGNGNPDFLLPDLRGQFVRTLDGLAQRDPDAAKRQAAASGGASGDNVGSVQDSATAGPSIAFTTDSQGDHDHLVPGLPDEEYDCAAAITGNKGAAWKSGSNNTSTDGAHEHNILGGDTESRPGNVYMNWIIRFSLAADDSTTPIGSIVAYGADAGSNAVALAAQGWQACRGRTVAATDFPELFAAIGTLYGGDSSNFDLPDLRGLFIRGVADGATHAEGGARDPDEHRRFRQDTGFPQSSVGSLQSFATALPVTREFTLVSTGLHDHNAPHLPVSTYIENACAGHSVTKFGPLTATTSSAGSHTHNVTGGGDDETRPINVYVDHIIKVKQV
;
A
#
# COMPACT_ATOMS: atom_id res chain seq x y z
N MET A 1 -6.15 -8.60 37.07
CA MET A 1 -4.80 -8.10 37.41
C MET A 1 -4.39 -7.12 36.32
N ALA A 2 -3.77 -5.99 36.68
CA ALA A 2 -3.37 -4.98 35.70
C ALA A 2 -2.16 -5.50 34.90
N LEU A 3 -2.21 -5.38 33.57
CA LEU A 3 -1.07 -5.65 32.71
C LEU A 3 0.02 -4.63 33.04
N ASN A 4 1.17 -5.14 33.47
CA ASN A 4 2.28 -4.33 33.97
C ASN A 4 3.41 -4.31 32.94
N VAL A 5 3.49 -3.17 32.25
CA VAL A 5 4.36 -2.89 31.11
C VAL A 5 5.22 -1.66 31.40
N PRO A 6 6.38 -1.49 30.73
CA PRO A 6 7.23 -0.32 30.92
C PRO A 6 6.51 0.99 30.62
N VAL A 7 6.92 2.07 31.29
CA VAL A 7 6.50 3.44 30.93
C VAL A 7 6.86 3.70 29.47
N GLY A 8 5.97 4.36 28.72
CA GLY A 8 6.09 4.55 27.27
C GLY A 8 5.48 3.44 26.43
N THR A 9 5.02 2.33 27.03
CA THR A 9 4.29 1.28 26.31
C THR A 9 2.96 1.81 25.78
N ILE A 10 2.70 1.59 24.51
CA ILE A 10 1.47 1.93 23.81
C ILE A 10 0.64 0.66 23.61
N LEU A 11 -0.64 0.73 23.92
CA LEU A 11 -1.57 -0.39 23.78
C LEU A 11 -2.81 0.04 22.97
N PRO A 12 -3.33 -0.85 22.10
CA PRO A 12 -4.68 -0.68 21.58
C PRO A 12 -5.69 -0.82 22.73
N PHE A 13 -6.70 0.05 22.74
CA PHE A 13 -7.74 0.12 23.76
C PHE A 13 -9.11 0.10 23.11
N ALA A 14 -9.85 -0.99 23.33
CA ALA A 14 -11.14 -1.22 22.68
C ALA A 14 -12.32 -0.50 23.36
N GLY A 15 -12.13 0.03 24.58
CA GLY A 15 -13.18 0.74 25.32
C GLY A 15 -13.21 2.24 25.02
N ASP A 16 -14.29 2.90 25.45
CA ASP A 16 -14.39 4.35 25.45
C ASP A 16 -13.39 4.97 26.44
N ILE A 17 -12.85 6.14 26.09
CA ILE A 17 -11.89 6.85 26.95
C ILE A 17 -12.61 7.44 28.18
N ASP A 18 -12.45 6.78 29.31
CA ASP A 18 -12.60 7.37 30.64
C ASP A 18 -11.21 7.73 31.15
N GLU A 19 -10.83 9.00 30.96
CA GLU A 19 -9.49 9.48 31.31
C GLU A 19 -9.23 9.39 32.82
N THR A 20 -10.24 9.55 33.67
CA THR A 20 -10.05 9.46 35.12
C THR A 20 -9.68 8.03 35.52
N ALA A 21 -10.39 7.04 34.96
CA ALA A 21 -10.09 5.64 35.19
C ALA A 21 -8.74 5.22 34.60
N LEU A 22 -8.41 5.69 33.38
CA LEU A 22 -7.12 5.43 32.75
C LEU A 22 -5.97 6.05 33.53
N ALA A 23 -6.09 7.31 33.95
CA ALA A 23 -5.07 7.99 34.73
C ALA A 23 -4.82 7.30 36.08
N ALA A 24 -5.89 6.88 36.77
CA ALA A 24 -5.79 6.08 37.99
C ALA A 24 -5.11 4.72 37.76
N ALA A 25 -5.23 4.16 36.56
CA ALA A 25 -4.55 2.94 36.15
C ALA A 25 -3.13 3.16 35.59
N GLY A 26 -2.67 4.42 35.48
CA GLY A 26 -1.34 4.76 34.97
C GLY A 26 -1.25 4.93 33.45
N TYR A 27 -2.37 5.20 32.77
CA TYR A 27 -2.45 5.38 31.32
C TYR A 27 -3.02 6.74 30.93
N LEU A 28 -2.61 7.24 29.76
CA LEU A 28 -3.17 8.41 29.09
C LEU A 28 -3.57 8.03 27.65
N PRO A 29 -4.56 8.69 27.04
CA PRO A 29 -4.83 8.52 25.62
C PRO A 29 -3.69 9.11 24.77
N CYS A 30 -3.40 8.49 23.62
CA CYS A 30 -2.45 9.01 22.64
C CYS A 30 -3.13 10.03 21.71
N ASP A 31 -3.34 11.25 22.20
CA ASP A 31 -4.10 12.32 21.53
C ASP A 31 -3.28 13.56 21.18
N GLY A 32 -1.94 13.48 21.26
CA GLY A 32 -1.06 14.58 20.88
C GLY A 32 -0.94 15.73 21.87
N ARG A 33 -1.61 15.66 23.04
CA ARG A 33 -1.60 16.78 23.99
C ARG A 33 -0.20 17.08 24.54
N GLU A 34 0.00 18.34 24.90
CA GLU A 34 1.20 18.83 25.57
C GLU A 34 1.16 18.48 27.07
N LEU A 35 2.32 18.09 27.62
CA LEU A 35 2.55 17.81 29.03
C LEU A 35 3.81 18.54 29.51
N ASP A 36 3.87 18.78 30.83
CA ASP A 36 4.99 19.45 31.50
C ASP A 36 5.98 18.41 32.07
N ARG A 37 7.25 18.47 31.64
CA ARG A 37 8.31 17.55 32.12
C ARG A 37 8.67 17.71 33.60
N THR A 38 8.28 18.82 34.22
CA THR A 38 8.53 19.12 35.64
C THR A 38 7.45 18.56 36.55
N ASP A 39 6.31 18.13 35.99
CA ASP A 39 5.30 17.39 36.73
C ASP A 39 5.85 16.02 37.13
N THR A 40 5.88 15.76 38.43
CA THR A 40 6.32 14.49 39.01
C THR A 40 5.49 13.29 38.53
N GLN A 41 4.26 13.51 38.06
CA GLN A 41 3.43 12.46 37.46
C GLN A 41 3.97 12.01 36.10
N TYR A 42 4.53 12.94 35.31
CA TYR A 42 4.90 12.69 33.91
C TYR A 42 6.41 12.65 33.65
N ILE A 43 7.24 12.99 34.65
CA ILE A 43 8.69 12.97 34.50
C ILE A 43 9.24 11.60 34.06
N ALA A 44 8.64 10.50 34.53
CA ALA A 44 9.03 9.16 34.10
C ALA A 44 8.73 8.92 32.62
N LEU A 45 7.60 9.45 32.13
CA LEU A 45 7.23 9.37 30.72
C LEU A 45 8.16 10.24 29.87
N PHE A 46 8.42 11.48 30.27
CA PHE A 46 9.35 12.38 29.58
C PHE A 46 10.75 11.76 29.45
N ASN A 47 11.26 11.14 30.50
CA ASN A 47 12.57 10.47 30.47
C ASN A 47 12.65 9.34 29.43
N VAL A 48 11.50 8.78 29.04
CA VAL A 48 11.40 7.70 28.04
C VAL A 48 11.18 8.26 26.64
N ILE A 49 10.14 9.09 26.45
CA ILE A 49 9.72 9.53 25.10
C ILE A 49 10.34 10.86 24.65
N GLY A 50 10.91 11.63 25.58
CA GLY A 50 11.52 12.93 25.30
C GLY A 50 10.59 13.86 24.52
N THR A 51 11.14 14.54 23.51
CA THR A 51 10.39 15.39 22.58
C THR A 51 10.10 14.69 21.25
N SER A 52 10.19 13.36 21.16
CA SER A 52 10.04 12.63 19.89
C SER A 52 8.72 12.92 19.16
N ASN A 53 7.65 13.21 19.91
CA ASN A 53 6.34 13.52 19.33
C ASN A 53 6.08 15.04 19.23
N GLY A 54 7.02 15.88 19.66
CA GLY A 54 6.89 17.33 19.71
C GLY A 54 7.28 17.94 21.04
N GLY A 55 7.33 19.27 21.06
CA GLY A 55 7.63 20.09 22.23
C GLY A 55 9.06 20.58 22.24
N ASN A 56 9.35 21.49 23.18
CA ASN A 56 10.65 22.16 23.30
C ASN A 56 11.53 21.55 24.40
N GLY A 57 10.99 20.63 25.21
CA GLY A 57 11.65 20.03 26.36
C GLY A 57 11.91 21.03 27.50
N ASN A 58 11.29 22.21 27.48
CA ASN A 58 11.45 23.30 28.43
C ASN A 58 10.16 24.16 28.60
N PRO A 59 9.20 23.67 29.40
CA PRO A 59 9.11 22.32 29.96
C PRO A 59 8.36 21.34 29.05
N ASP A 60 7.92 21.79 27.88
CA ASP A 60 6.83 21.15 27.14
C ASP A 60 7.30 19.94 26.32
N PHE A 61 6.56 18.85 26.39
CA PHE A 61 6.69 17.70 25.49
C PHE A 61 5.31 17.17 25.11
N LEU A 62 5.19 16.55 23.94
CA LEU A 62 3.90 16.05 23.46
C LEU A 62 3.77 14.53 23.63
N LEU A 63 2.56 14.07 23.91
CA LEU A 63 2.18 12.67 23.71
C LEU A 63 2.16 12.34 22.20
N PRO A 64 2.29 11.06 21.80
CA PRO A 64 1.95 10.64 20.46
C PRO A 64 0.49 10.98 20.12
N ASP A 65 0.20 11.41 18.89
CA ASP A 65 -1.16 11.48 18.35
C ASP A 65 -1.38 10.31 17.38
N LEU A 66 -2.08 9.28 17.84
CA LEU A 66 -2.29 8.05 17.07
C LEU A 66 -3.68 7.95 16.45
N ARG A 67 -4.47 9.01 16.56
CA ARG A 67 -5.83 9.03 16.00
C ARG A 67 -5.74 9.02 14.48
N GLY A 68 -6.38 8.02 13.86
CA GLY A 68 -6.37 7.85 12.40
C GLY A 68 -5.04 7.38 11.81
N GLN A 69 -4.05 7.04 12.64
CA GLN A 69 -2.74 6.55 12.17
C GLN A 69 -2.56 5.07 12.47
N PHE A 70 -1.82 4.39 11.61
CA PHE A 70 -1.29 3.06 11.91
C PHE A 70 0.05 3.17 12.64
N VAL A 71 0.30 2.22 13.52
CA VAL A 71 1.56 2.11 14.23
C VAL A 71 2.48 1.17 13.47
N ARG A 72 3.62 1.67 12.99
CA ARG A 72 4.67 0.88 12.33
C ARG A 72 5.92 0.84 13.19
N THR A 73 6.62 -0.29 13.18
CA THR A 73 7.92 -0.36 13.86
C THR A 73 8.95 0.50 13.14
N LEU A 74 9.77 1.26 13.89
CA LEU A 74 10.94 1.99 13.42
C LEU A 74 11.78 1.13 12.46
N ASP A 75 12.25 1.67 11.33
CA ASP A 75 13.14 0.92 10.43
C ASP A 75 14.50 0.68 11.08
N GLY A 76 15.05 1.68 11.78
CA GLY A 76 16.25 1.50 12.59
C GLY A 76 17.38 0.88 11.77
N LEU A 77 17.56 1.42 10.56
CA LEU A 77 18.51 0.98 9.54
C LEU A 77 18.30 -0.45 9.00
N ALA A 78 17.12 -1.05 9.17
CA ALA A 78 16.78 -2.35 8.61
C ALA A 78 16.60 -2.32 7.08
N GLN A 79 16.48 -1.13 6.48
CA GLN A 79 16.30 -0.92 5.04
C GLN A 79 15.03 -1.58 4.48
N ARG A 80 14.00 -1.70 5.32
CA ARG A 80 12.66 -2.17 4.93
C ARG A 80 11.73 -1.01 4.63
N ASP A 81 11.98 0.16 5.21
CA ASP A 81 11.38 1.41 4.77
C ASP A 81 12.29 2.15 3.76
N PRO A 82 11.98 2.12 2.46
CA PRO A 82 12.72 2.87 1.44
C PRO A 82 12.64 4.39 1.63
N ASP A 83 11.60 4.88 2.32
CA ASP A 83 11.34 6.30 2.54
C ASP A 83 11.69 6.78 3.95
N ALA A 84 12.45 5.99 4.72
CA ALA A 84 12.72 6.29 6.13
C ALA A 84 13.31 7.70 6.33
N ALA A 85 14.19 8.13 5.42
CA ALA A 85 14.80 9.46 5.46
C ALA A 85 13.82 10.61 5.12
N LYS A 86 12.68 10.33 4.47
CA LYS A 86 11.69 11.33 4.04
C LYS A 86 10.57 11.54 5.05
N ARG A 87 10.53 10.75 6.11
CA ARG A 87 9.52 10.86 7.18
C ARG A 87 9.62 12.20 7.89
N GLN A 88 8.47 12.71 8.33
CA GLN A 88 8.33 14.06 8.88
C GLN A 88 8.12 14.02 10.39
N ALA A 89 8.29 15.17 11.05
CA ALA A 89 7.92 15.30 12.45
C ALA A 89 6.41 15.42 12.62
N ALA A 90 5.84 14.72 13.61
CA ALA A 90 4.41 14.79 13.92
C ALA A 90 3.97 16.20 14.36
N ALA A 91 4.84 16.89 15.08
CA ALA A 91 4.64 18.26 15.55
C ALA A 91 5.99 18.99 15.67
N SER A 92 5.94 20.31 15.90
CA SER A 92 7.14 21.13 16.10
C SER A 92 8.00 20.60 17.24
N GLY A 93 9.32 20.48 17.01
CA GLY A 93 10.26 19.88 17.97
C GLY A 93 10.28 18.35 17.99
N GLY A 94 9.41 17.71 17.19
CA GLY A 94 9.33 16.26 17.04
C GLY A 94 10.43 15.65 16.18
N ALA A 95 10.52 14.32 16.23
CA ALA A 95 11.50 13.55 15.47
C ALA A 95 11.06 13.37 14.01
N SER A 96 11.98 13.52 13.07
CA SER A 96 11.80 13.24 11.64
C SER A 96 12.77 12.14 11.17
N GLY A 97 12.61 11.66 9.93
CA GLY A 97 13.46 10.61 9.39
C GLY A 97 13.27 9.24 10.08
N ASP A 98 14.33 8.44 10.11
CA ASP A 98 14.35 7.12 10.73
C ASP A 98 14.47 7.20 12.26
N ASN A 99 13.47 7.79 12.92
CA ASN A 99 13.41 7.97 14.36
C ASN A 99 12.00 7.69 14.90
N VAL A 100 11.91 7.17 16.13
CA VAL A 100 10.62 7.00 16.82
C VAL A 100 9.91 8.34 16.96
N GLY A 101 8.60 8.36 16.68
CA GLY A 101 7.75 9.55 16.66
C GLY A 101 7.60 10.18 15.27
N SER A 102 8.42 9.78 14.28
CA SER A 102 8.28 10.32 12.92
C SER A 102 7.05 9.74 12.22
N VAL A 103 6.41 10.56 11.41
CA VAL A 103 5.17 10.24 10.69
C VAL A 103 5.43 10.16 9.19
N GLN A 104 4.58 9.41 8.53
CA GLN A 104 4.53 9.34 7.08
C GLN A 104 3.08 9.35 6.64
N ASP A 105 2.82 10.14 5.60
CA ASP A 105 1.57 10.07 4.86
C ASP A 105 1.42 8.71 4.16
N SER A 106 0.32 8.53 3.43
CA SER A 106 0.11 7.34 2.61
C SER A 106 1.09 7.25 1.44
N ALA A 107 1.44 6.04 1.03
CA ALA A 107 2.11 5.75 -0.23
C ALA A 107 1.41 4.57 -0.93
N THR A 108 1.46 4.52 -2.26
CA THR A 108 0.82 3.47 -3.07
C THR A 108 1.81 2.93 -4.09
N ALA A 109 2.37 1.75 -3.84
CA ALA A 109 3.18 1.05 -4.83
C ALA A 109 2.35 0.46 -5.96
N GLY A 110 3.04 0.22 -7.07
CA GLY A 110 2.55 -0.68 -8.11
C GLY A 110 2.29 -2.09 -7.56
N PRO A 111 1.32 -2.81 -8.12
CA PRO A 111 0.98 -4.17 -7.69
C PRO A 111 2.07 -5.18 -8.07
N SER A 112 2.10 -6.33 -7.37
CA SER A 112 3.01 -7.43 -7.74
C SER A 112 2.62 -8.11 -9.05
N ILE A 113 1.32 -8.14 -9.36
CA ILE A 113 0.78 -8.50 -10.66
C ILE A 113 0.44 -7.19 -11.38
N ALA A 114 1.20 -6.87 -12.42
CA ALA A 114 1.04 -5.64 -13.17
C ALA A 114 -0.42 -5.42 -13.60
N PHE A 115 -0.86 -4.16 -13.55
CA PHE A 115 -2.11 -3.77 -14.16
C PHE A 115 -1.96 -3.84 -15.69
N THR A 116 -2.94 -4.47 -16.33
CA THR A 116 -3.05 -4.59 -17.79
C THR A 116 -4.41 -4.11 -18.22
N THR A 117 -4.53 -3.57 -19.42
CA THR A 117 -5.87 -3.39 -20.00
C THR A 117 -6.37 -4.70 -20.59
N ASP A 118 -7.69 -4.90 -20.58
CA ASP A 118 -8.30 -5.91 -21.45
C ASP A 118 -8.10 -5.56 -22.93
N SER A 119 -8.30 -6.57 -23.79
CA SER A 119 -8.43 -6.37 -25.23
C SER A 119 -9.90 -6.09 -25.52
N GLN A 120 -10.21 -4.84 -25.85
CA GLN A 120 -11.54 -4.48 -26.31
C GLN A 120 -11.55 -4.54 -27.83
N GLY A 121 -12.54 -5.26 -28.33
CA GLY A 121 -12.63 -5.65 -29.72
C GLY A 121 -12.68 -4.46 -30.66
N ASP A 122 -12.21 -4.74 -31.86
CA ASP A 122 -12.51 -4.08 -33.10
C ASP A 122 -13.90 -3.40 -33.12
N HIS A 123 -13.97 -2.11 -33.44
CA HIS A 123 -15.24 -1.43 -33.71
C HIS A 123 -15.16 -0.55 -34.97
N ASP A 124 -16.24 -0.56 -35.74
CA ASP A 124 -16.28 -0.01 -37.09
C ASP A 124 -16.69 1.47 -37.14
N HIS A 125 -16.13 2.22 -38.10
CA HIS A 125 -16.67 3.53 -38.49
C HIS A 125 -17.36 3.48 -39.83
N LEU A 126 -18.49 4.15 -39.87
CA LEU A 126 -19.27 4.31 -41.08
C LEU A 126 -18.71 5.47 -41.92
N VAL A 127 -17.98 5.18 -43.01
CA VAL A 127 -17.46 6.20 -43.93
C VAL A 127 -18.38 6.34 -45.16
N PRO A 128 -19.03 7.49 -45.36
CA PRO A 128 -19.84 7.75 -46.55
C PRO A 128 -18.98 7.76 -47.82
N GLY A 129 -19.39 7.01 -48.85
CA GLY A 129 -18.77 7.07 -50.18
C GLY A 129 -17.48 6.25 -50.36
N LEU A 130 -17.11 5.39 -49.41
CA LEU A 130 -15.99 4.45 -49.60
C LEU A 130 -16.35 3.37 -50.66
N PRO A 131 -15.57 3.20 -51.74
CA PRO A 131 -15.82 2.15 -52.74
C PRO A 131 -15.45 0.76 -52.20
N ASP A 132 -16.23 -0.27 -52.54
CA ASP A 132 -15.96 -1.67 -52.16
C ASP A 132 -15.36 -2.53 -53.29
N GLU A 133 -15.35 -2.02 -54.53
CA GLU A 133 -14.74 -2.66 -55.69
C GLU A 133 -13.96 -1.62 -56.52
N GLU A 134 -12.68 -1.92 -56.83
CA GLU A 134 -11.88 -1.17 -57.81
C GLU A 134 -12.12 -1.80 -59.19
N TYR A 135 -12.48 -0.98 -60.17
CA TYR A 135 -12.62 -1.43 -61.55
C TYR A 135 -11.56 -0.77 -62.40
N ASP A 136 -10.77 -1.59 -63.10
CA ASP A 136 -9.98 -1.07 -64.22
C ASP A 136 -10.96 -0.70 -65.33
N CYS A 137 -11.30 0.59 -65.43
CA CYS A 137 -12.04 1.11 -66.55
C CYS A 137 -11.16 1.04 -67.80
N ALA A 138 -11.35 -0.02 -68.59
CA ALA A 138 -10.71 -0.17 -69.88
C ALA A 138 -11.36 0.80 -70.88
N ALA A 139 -10.88 2.04 -70.92
CA ALA A 139 -11.09 2.92 -72.06
C ALA A 139 -9.75 3.50 -72.49
N ALA A 140 -9.41 3.24 -73.75
CA ALA A 140 -8.21 3.70 -74.40
C ALA A 140 -8.00 5.21 -74.17
N ILE A 141 -6.74 5.56 -73.87
CA ILE A 141 -6.17 6.89 -73.63
C ILE A 141 -6.10 7.26 -72.13
N THR A 142 -4.86 7.17 -71.65
CA THR A 142 -4.29 7.68 -70.39
C THR A 142 -4.86 7.11 -69.09
N GLY A 143 -4.31 5.95 -68.67
CA GLY A 143 -3.84 5.66 -67.30
C GLY A 143 -4.73 5.94 -66.09
N ASN A 144 -6.01 6.25 -66.27
CA ASN A 144 -6.89 6.67 -65.20
C ASN A 144 -7.52 5.44 -64.54
N LYS A 145 -7.34 5.32 -63.23
CA LYS A 145 -8.04 4.37 -62.36
C LYS A 145 -9.38 4.98 -61.93
N GLY A 146 -10.44 4.18 -61.89
CA GLY A 146 -11.78 4.61 -61.45
C GLY A 146 -12.34 3.68 -60.36
N ALA A 147 -13.27 4.18 -59.57
CA ALA A 147 -13.98 3.40 -58.55
C ALA A 147 -15.49 3.63 -58.66
N ALA A 148 -16.31 2.63 -58.32
CA ALA A 148 -17.77 2.78 -58.33
C ALA A 148 -18.25 3.64 -57.15
N TRP A 149 -19.17 4.57 -57.44
CA TRP A 149 -19.82 5.37 -56.40
C TRP A 149 -20.91 4.58 -55.67
N LYS A 150 -20.87 4.57 -54.34
CA LYS A 150 -21.96 4.09 -53.48
C LYS A 150 -22.60 5.23 -52.70
N SER A 151 -23.92 5.30 -52.69
CA SER A 151 -24.72 6.24 -51.86
C SER A 151 -24.87 5.79 -50.41
N GLY A 152 -24.51 4.53 -50.12
CA GLY A 152 -24.42 4.00 -48.77
C GLY A 152 -23.08 4.35 -48.13
N SER A 153 -23.00 4.17 -46.83
CA SER A 153 -21.73 4.22 -46.12
C SER A 153 -21.24 2.80 -45.85
N ASN A 154 -19.92 2.61 -45.91
CA ASN A 154 -19.30 1.32 -45.63
C ASN A 154 -18.42 1.43 -44.38
N ASN A 155 -18.28 0.31 -43.67
CA ASN A 155 -17.35 0.24 -42.56
C ASN A 155 -15.93 0.31 -43.12
N THR A 156 -15.18 1.35 -42.75
CA THR A 156 -13.72 1.27 -42.84
C THR A 156 -13.22 0.50 -41.63
N SER A 157 -12.01 -0.06 -41.75
CA SER A 157 -11.31 -0.83 -40.72
C SER A 157 -11.64 -0.36 -39.30
N THR A 158 -11.64 -1.31 -38.40
CA THR A 158 -11.90 -1.13 -36.99
C THR A 158 -10.96 -0.08 -36.39
N ASP A 159 -11.53 0.97 -35.76
CA ASP A 159 -10.96 1.76 -34.65
C ASP A 159 -11.49 3.21 -34.56
N GLY A 160 -12.13 3.52 -33.43
CA GLY A 160 -12.56 4.82 -32.89
C GLY A 160 -12.43 4.89 -31.38
N ALA A 161 -13.28 5.71 -30.75
CA ALA A 161 -13.33 5.82 -29.30
C ALA A 161 -13.77 4.49 -28.67
N HIS A 162 -12.85 3.86 -27.96
CA HIS A 162 -13.11 2.70 -27.12
C HIS A 162 -12.56 2.94 -25.71
N GLU A 163 -13.08 2.16 -24.78
CA GLU A 163 -12.63 2.14 -23.40
C GLU A 163 -11.92 0.82 -23.14
N HIS A 164 -11.01 0.83 -22.17
CA HIS A 164 -10.33 -0.35 -21.67
C HIS A 164 -10.69 -0.55 -20.20
N ASN A 165 -10.96 -1.79 -19.82
CA ASN A 165 -11.02 -2.15 -18.41
C ASN A 165 -9.61 -2.40 -17.90
N ILE A 166 -9.29 -1.87 -16.72
CA ILE A 166 -8.05 -2.25 -16.03
C ILE A 166 -8.27 -3.59 -15.35
N LEU A 167 -7.46 -4.57 -15.74
CA LEU A 167 -7.34 -5.89 -15.14
C LEU A 167 -6.03 -6.02 -14.36
N GLY A 168 -5.91 -7.05 -13.53
CA GLY A 168 -4.70 -7.35 -12.76
C GLY A 168 -4.75 -6.76 -11.35
N GLY A 169 -3.59 -6.44 -10.79
CA GLY A 169 -3.46 -6.06 -9.39
C GLY A 169 -3.28 -7.25 -8.45
N ASP A 170 -2.97 -6.94 -7.20
CA ASP A 170 -2.98 -7.92 -6.12
C ASP A 170 -4.41 -8.19 -5.64
N THR A 171 -4.61 -9.28 -4.89
CA THR A 171 -5.95 -9.64 -4.38
C THR A 171 -6.44 -8.67 -3.31
N GLU A 172 -5.52 -8.01 -2.60
CA GLU A 172 -5.80 -7.03 -1.53
C GLU A 172 -4.82 -5.84 -1.59
N SER A 173 -5.31 -4.62 -1.33
CA SER A 173 -4.46 -3.49 -0.92
C SER A 173 -4.36 -3.49 0.60
N ARG A 174 -3.14 -3.56 1.15
CA ARG A 174 -2.95 -3.56 2.61
C ARG A 174 -3.26 -2.17 3.19
N PRO A 175 -3.81 -1.97 4.41
CA PRO A 175 -4.37 -2.96 5.34
C PRO A 175 -5.82 -2.63 5.77
N GLY A 176 -6.66 -3.67 5.86
CA GLY A 176 -7.89 -3.63 6.67
C GLY A 176 -7.59 -3.31 8.14
N ASN A 177 -8.47 -2.58 8.81
CA ASN A 177 -8.29 -2.15 10.21
C ASN A 177 -9.56 -2.31 11.04
N VAL A 178 -9.37 -2.20 12.35
CA VAL A 178 -10.44 -2.00 13.32
C VAL A 178 -10.15 -0.71 14.05
N TYR A 179 -11.16 0.15 14.18
CA TYR A 179 -11.01 1.41 14.90
C TYR A 179 -10.94 1.12 16.41
N MET A 180 -9.82 1.50 17.04
CA MET A 180 -9.61 1.39 18.48
C MET A 180 -8.99 2.69 18.98
N ASN A 181 -9.16 2.97 20.28
CA ASN A 181 -8.39 4.00 20.93
C ASN A 181 -6.95 3.52 21.16
N TRP A 182 -6.03 4.45 21.36
CA TRP A 182 -4.66 4.16 21.74
C TRP A 182 -4.37 4.81 23.09
N ILE A 183 -3.72 4.07 23.98
CA ILE A 183 -3.31 4.55 25.29
C ILE A 183 -1.81 4.30 25.51
N ILE A 184 -1.16 5.18 26.26
CA ILE A 184 0.25 5.10 26.63
C ILE A 184 0.41 5.04 28.15
N ARG A 185 1.28 4.16 28.62
CA ARG A 185 1.64 4.04 30.04
C ARG A 185 2.52 5.21 30.46
N PHE A 186 2.09 6.00 31.44
CA PHE A 186 2.88 7.15 31.94
C PHE A 186 3.51 6.91 33.31
N SER A 187 3.00 5.95 34.09
CA SER A 187 3.49 5.65 35.44
C SER A 187 4.03 4.22 35.56
N LEU A 188 4.98 4.01 36.46
CA LEU A 188 5.57 2.70 36.72
C LEU A 188 4.51 1.69 37.18
N ALA A 189 4.70 0.44 36.80
CA ALA A 189 3.97 -0.70 37.32
C ALA A 189 4.60 -1.18 38.66
N ALA A 190 3.78 -1.70 39.57
CA ALA A 190 4.23 -2.15 40.88
C ALA A 190 4.81 -3.59 40.90
N ASP A 191 4.56 -4.42 39.88
CA ASP A 191 5.06 -5.82 39.75
C ASP A 191 4.79 -6.36 38.32
N ASP A 192 5.74 -6.97 37.62
CA ASP A 192 5.52 -7.46 36.24
C ASP A 192 5.05 -8.93 36.11
N SER A 193 4.86 -9.63 37.24
CA SER A 193 4.62 -11.09 37.33
C SER A 193 3.43 -11.67 36.57
N THR A 194 2.60 -10.83 35.95
CA THR A 194 1.35 -11.24 35.28
C THR A 194 1.36 -11.08 33.76
N THR A 195 2.40 -10.45 33.20
CA THR A 195 2.53 -10.29 31.74
C THR A 195 3.05 -11.60 31.13
N PRO A 196 2.32 -12.25 30.21
CA PRO A 196 2.79 -13.48 29.58
C PRO A 196 4.11 -13.28 28.84
N ILE A 197 5.04 -14.22 29.00
CA ILE A 197 6.29 -14.23 28.24
C ILE A 197 5.99 -14.44 26.76
N GLY A 198 6.71 -13.73 25.90
CA GLY A 198 6.44 -13.66 24.47
C GLY A 198 5.45 -12.56 24.08
N SER A 199 4.84 -11.84 25.04
CA SER A 199 3.99 -10.67 24.73
C SER A 199 4.81 -9.60 24.02
N ILE A 200 4.31 -9.12 22.88
CA ILE A 200 4.87 -8.01 22.11
C ILE A 200 3.96 -6.80 22.27
N VAL A 201 4.54 -5.66 22.64
CA VAL A 201 3.82 -4.39 22.81
C VAL A 201 4.53 -3.27 22.04
N ALA A 202 3.74 -2.29 21.58
CA ALA A 202 4.28 -1.07 21.00
C ALA A 202 4.93 -0.24 22.11
N TYR A 203 6.04 0.42 21.78
CA TYR A 203 6.86 1.19 22.71
C TYR A 203 7.14 2.54 22.06
N GLY A 204 6.59 3.60 22.65
CA GLY A 204 6.59 4.96 22.10
C GLY A 204 7.92 5.70 22.17
N ALA A 205 9.02 4.99 22.44
CA ALA A 205 10.38 5.52 22.53
C ALA A 205 11.37 4.60 21.82
N ASP A 206 12.61 5.07 21.59
CA ASP A 206 13.66 4.21 21.05
C ASP A 206 14.06 3.14 22.09
N ALA A 207 13.77 1.87 21.76
CA ALA A 207 14.02 0.72 22.62
C ALA A 207 15.52 0.39 22.74
N GLY A 208 16.35 0.79 21.77
CA GLY A 208 17.81 0.64 21.85
C GLY A 208 18.42 1.54 22.92
N SER A 209 18.00 2.79 22.97
CA SER A 209 18.41 3.81 23.93
C SER A 209 17.92 3.46 25.34
N ASN A 210 16.78 2.78 25.44
CA ASN A 210 16.19 2.30 26.69
C ASN A 210 16.56 0.85 27.06
N ALA A 211 17.48 0.21 26.32
CA ALA A 211 17.71 -1.24 26.41
C ALA A 211 18.06 -1.73 27.82
N VAL A 212 18.85 -0.97 28.59
CA VAL A 212 19.24 -1.36 29.96
C VAL A 212 18.05 -1.34 30.91
N ALA A 213 17.23 -0.28 30.85
CA ALA A 213 16.04 -0.15 31.68
C ALA A 213 14.97 -1.20 31.33
N LEU A 214 14.83 -1.50 30.04
CA LEU A 214 13.93 -2.55 29.54
C LEU A 214 14.41 -3.94 30.00
N ALA A 215 15.70 -4.24 29.84
CA ALA A 215 16.27 -5.53 30.25
C ALA A 215 16.14 -5.78 31.76
N ALA A 216 16.28 -4.73 32.57
CA ALA A 216 16.05 -4.78 34.01
C ALA A 216 14.60 -5.14 34.38
N GLN A 217 13.65 -4.90 33.49
CA GLN A 217 12.22 -5.26 33.62
C GLN A 217 11.87 -6.53 32.81
N GLY A 218 12.88 -7.26 32.31
CA GLY A 218 12.67 -8.49 31.55
C GLY A 218 12.12 -8.27 30.15
N TRP A 219 12.31 -7.08 29.57
CA TRP A 219 11.94 -6.75 28.19
C TRP A 219 13.17 -6.63 27.28
N GLN A 220 13.01 -6.97 26.01
CA GLN A 220 14.03 -6.77 24.97
C GLN A 220 13.41 -6.14 23.72
N ALA A 221 14.19 -5.41 22.95
CA ALA A 221 13.74 -4.83 21.68
C ALA A 221 13.54 -5.91 20.61
N CYS A 222 12.49 -5.77 19.79
CA CYS A 222 12.22 -6.64 18.64
C CYS A 222 13.09 -6.24 17.43
N ARG A 223 14.41 -6.36 17.57
CA ARG A 223 15.42 -6.00 16.56
C ARG A 223 16.27 -7.20 16.10
N GLY A 224 15.72 -8.42 16.13
CA GLY A 224 16.39 -9.60 15.54
C GLY A 224 17.57 -10.16 16.33
N ARG A 225 17.70 -9.83 17.62
CA ARG A 225 18.84 -10.27 18.43
C ARG A 225 18.79 -11.80 18.66
N THR A 226 19.91 -12.48 18.42
CA THR A 226 20.12 -13.87 18.87
C THR A 226 20.34 -13.93 20.38
N VAL A 227 19.64 -14.85 21.05
CA VAL A 227 19.73 -15.08 22.50
C VAL A 227 19.87 -16.57 22.81
N ALA A 228 20.53 -16.90 23.93
CA ALA A 228 20.69 -18.28 24.35
C ALA A 228 19.40 -18.84 24.97
N ALA A 229 19.00 -20.04 24.56
CA ALA A 229 17.84 -20.74 25.11
C ALA A 229 17.97 -20.99 26.62
N THR A 230 19.20 -21.12 27.13
CA THR A 230 19.48 -21.28 28.56
C THR A 230 19.21 -20.02 29.38
N ASP A 231 19.33 -18.84 28.77
CA ASP A 231 19.10 -17.56 29.44
C ASP A 231 17.61 -17.20 29.48
N PHE A 232 16.84 -17.69 28.50
CA PHE A 232 15.42 -17.41 28.34
C PHE A 232 14.60 -18.68 28.02
N PRO A 233 14.59 -19.69 28.90
CA PRO A 233 13.97 -20.99 28.61
C PRO A 233 12.46 -20.91 28.40
N GLU A 234 11.77 -20.03 29.14
CA GLU A 234 10.32 -19.82 29.02
C GLU A 234 9.95 -19.13 27.70
N LEU A 235 10.80 -18.20 27.25
CA LEU A 235 10.61 -17.56 25.94
C LEU A 235 10.89 -18.55 24.80
N PHE A 236 11.95 -19.34 24.91
CA PHE A 236 12.23 -20.38 23.92
C PHE A 236 11.09 -21.40 23.84
N ALA A 237 10.48 -21.78 24.96
CA ALA A 237 9.30 -22.64 24.95
C ALA A 237 8.09 -21.99 24.25
N ALA A 238 7.95 -20.66 24.33
CA ALA A 238 6.84 -19.93 23.72
C ALA A 238 7.01 -19.68 22.22
N ILE A 239 8.21 -19.28 21.77
CA ILE A 239 8.44 -18.86 20.37
C ILE A 239 9.38 -19.78 19.59
N GLY A 240 10.11 -20.68 20.25
CA GLY A 240 11.07 -21.59 19.62
C GLY A 240 12.04 -20.86 18.68
N THR A 241 12.17 -21.37 17.47
CA THR A 241 13.00 -20.81 16.39
C THR A 241 12.16 -20.11 15.31
N LEU A 242 10.97 -19.60 15.65
CA LEU A 242 10.05 -18.97 14.67
C LEU A 242 10.69 -17.84 13.87
N TYR A 243 11.67 -17.16 14.46
CA TYR A 243 12.36 -16.02 13.88
C TYR A 243 13.82 -16.32 13.50
N GLY A 244 14.24 -17.59 13.60
CA GLY A 244 15.60 -18.04 13.32
C GLY A 244 16.29 -18.72 14.50
N GLY A 245 17.51 -19.20 14.23
CA GLY A 245 18.36 -19.94 15.17
C GLY A 245 18.13 -21.45 15.22
N ASP A 246 18.58 -22.06 16.31
CA ASP A 246 18.59 -23.49 16.61
C ASP A 246 18.14 -23.78 18.05
N SER A 247 18.33 -25.02 18.51
CA SER A 247 17.92 -25.46 19.86
C SER A 247 18.74 -24.85 21.01
N SER A 248 19.88 -24.25 20.71
CA SER A 248 20.79 -23.65 21.69
C SER A 248 20.68 -22.12 21.69
N ASN A 249 20.53 -21.51 20.50
CA ASN A 249 20.40 -20.08 20.33
C ASN A 249 19.26 -19.78 19.36
N PHE A 250 18.33 -18.93 19.76
CA PHE A 250 17.18 -18.56 18.92
C PHE A 250 17.12 -17.05 18.74
N ASP A 251 16.48 -16.62 17.66
CA ASP A 251 16.38 -15.21 17.34
C ASP A 251 15.09 -14.60 17.90
N LEU A 252 15.20 -13.39 18.44
CA LEU A 252 14.04 -12.56 18.74
C LEU A 252 13.43 -12.03 17.43
N PRO A 253 12.15 -11.63 17.41
CA PRO A 253 11.55 -10.99 16.25
C PRO A 253 12.36 -9.78 15.78
N ASP A 254 12.53 -9.60 14.48
CA ASP A 254 12.98 -8.33 13.90
C ASP A 254 11.79 -7.63 13.27
N LEU A 255 11.12 -6.77 14.02
CA LEU A 255 9.88 -6.13 13.57
C LEU A 255 10.13 -4.79 12.89
N ARG A 256 11.37 -4.33 12.82
CA ARG A 256 11.74 -3.04 12.24
C ARG A 256 11.17 -2.86 10.85
N GLY A 257 10.59 -1.68 10.58
CA GLY A 257 9.92 -1.33 9.32
C GLY A 257 8.59 -2.07 9.05
N LEU A 258 8.10 -2.92 9.96
CA LEU A 258 6.91 -3.75 9.76
C LEU A 258 5.71 -3.29 10.58
N PHE A 259 4.50 -3.58 10.08
CA PHE A 259 3.25 -3.53 10.82
C PHE A 259 2.95 -4.88 11.46
N ILE A 260 2.53 -4.88 12.73
CA ILE A 260 2.04 -6.10 13.39
C ILE A 260 0.55 -6.26 13.08
N ARG A 261 0.15 -7.46 12.64
CA ARG A 261 -1.25 -7.86 12.45
C ARG A 261 -1.50 -9.23 13.07
N GLY A 262 -2.77 -9.52 13.34
CA GLY A 262 -3.21 -10.86 13.72
C GLY A 262 -3.12 -11.86 12.56
N VAL A 263 -2.92 -13.13 12.90
CA VAL A 263 -3.08 -14.25 11.96
C VAL A 263 -4.56 -14.37 11.62
N ALA A 264 -4.89 -14.52 10.34
CA ALA A 264 -6.29 -14.61 9.91
C ALA A 264 -6.97 -15.90 10.39
N ASP A 265 -6.23 -17.01 10.45
CA ASP A 265 -6.69 -18.32 10.97
C ASP A 265 -8.05 -18.75 10.39
N GLY A 266 -8.19 -18.58 9.06
CA GLY A 266 -9.42 -18.89 8.33
C GLY A 266 -10.59 -17.93 8.57
N ALA A 267 -10.39 -16.81 9.26
CA ALA A 267 -11.45 -15.83 9.52
C ALA A 267 -12.01 -15.22 8.24
N THR A 268 -13.34 -15.05 8.20
CA THR A 268 -14.06 -14.45 7.07
C THR A 268 -14.71 -13.11 7.44
N HIS A 269 -15.03 -12.32 6.42
CA HIS A 269 -15.90 -11.16 6.57
C HIS A 269 -17.34 -11.58 6.86
N ALA A 270 -18.15 -10.66 7.42
CA ALA A 270 -19.56 -10.94 7.71
C ALA A 270 -20.37 -11.16 6.42
N GLU A 271 -20.01 -10.41 5.38
CA GLU A 271 -20.52 -10.49 4.01
C GLU A 271 -19.96 -11.67 3.19
N GLY A 272 -19.04 -12.48 3.77
CA GLY A 272 -18.36 -13.58 3.10
C GLY A 272 -17.01 -13.20 2.48
N GLY A 273 -16.18 -14.20 2.19
CA GLY A 273 -14.78 -14.02 1.74
C GLY A 273 -13.78 -14.03 2.90
N ALA A 274 -12.54 -14.47 2.63
CA ALA A 274 -11.47 -14.53 3.63
C ALA A 274 -11.04 -13.10 4.01
N ARG A 275 -10.77 -12.85 5.31
CA ARG A 275 -10.16 -11.60 5.79
C ARG A 275 -8.74 -11.37 5.31
N ASP A 276 -8.16 -12.41 4.73
CA ASP A 276 -6.82 -12.43 4.20
C ASP A 276 -6.78 -13.36 2.97
N PRO A 277 -7.23 -12.87 1.82
CA PRO A 277 -7.27 -13.67 0.59
C PRO A 277 -5.89 -14.17 0.14
N ASP A 278 -4.84 -13.44 0.53
CA ASP A 278 -3.45 -13.71 0.18
C ASP A 278 -2.67 -14.45 1.28
N GLU A 279 -3.36 -15.12 2.22
CA GLU A 279 -2.71 -15.80 3.35
C GLU A 279 -1.65 -16.83 2.90
N HIS A 280 -1.91 -17.49 1.77
CA HIS A 280 -1.05 -18.49 1.15
C HIS A 280 0.24 -17.90 0.55
N ARG A 281 0.29 -16.57 0.35
CA ARG A 281 1.46 -15.84 -0.17
C ARG A 281 2.37 -15.30 0.93
N ARG A 282 2.05 -15.58 2.20
CA ARG A 282 2.91 -15.23 3.32
C ARG A 282 4.13 -16.12 3.42
N PHE A 283 5.22 -15.59 3.94
CA PHE A 283 6.49 -16.31 4.08
C PHE A 283 7.15 -16.07 5.43
N ARG A 284 7.96 -17.02 5.92
CA ARG A 284 8.75 -16.81 7.13
C ARG A 284 9.86 -15.78 6.93
N GLN A 285 10.14 -15.02 7.99
CA GLN A 285 11.20 -14.01 8.01
C GLN A 285 12.62 -14.59 7.81
N ASP A 286 12.89 -15.76 8.37
CA ASP A 286 14.22 -16.38 8.40
C ASP A 286 14.56 -17.17 7.12
N THR A 287 13.55 -17.78 6.51
CA THR A 287 13.73 -18.82 5.49
C THR A 287 13.01 -18.49 4.18
N GLY A 288 12.07 -17.54 4.17
CA GLY A 288 11.27 -17.20 2.99
C GLY A 288 10.29 -18.30 2.57
N PHE A 289 10.16 -19.40 3.33
CA PHE A 289 9.22 -20.47 3.00
C PHE A 289 7.77 -20.06 3.29
N PRO A 290 6.80 -20.50 2.47
CA PRO A 290 5.40 -20.18 2.70
C PRO A 290 4.89 -20.64 4.06
N GLN A 291 4.26 -19.74 4.81
CA GLN A 291 3.62 -20.04 6.09
C GLN A 291 2.60 -18.96 6.43
N SER A 292 1.37 -19.34 6.79
CA SER A 292 0.35 -18.43 7.33
C SER A 292 0.14 -18.70 8.82
N SER A 293 1.11 -18.30 9.63
CA SER A 293 1.01 -18.39 11.10
C SER A 293 1.77 -17.25 11.76
N VAL A 294 1.84 -17.26 13.10
CA VAL A 294 2.68 -16.33 13.86
C VAL A 294 4.12 -16.41 13.33
N GLY A 295 4.75 -15.25 13.15
CA GLY A 295 6.11 -15.11 12.59
C GLY A 295 6.19 -15.00 11.06
N SER A 296 5.06 -15.11 10.35
CA SER A 296 5.01 -14.91 8.90
C SER A 296 4.95 -13.44 8.50
N LEU A 297 5.46 -13.14 7.31
CA LEU A 297 5.55 -11.82 6.69
C LEU A 297 4.75 -11.77 5.39
N GLN A 298 4.39 -10.54 5.04
CA GLN A 298 3.83 -10.15 3.75
C GLN A 298 4.54 -8.85 3.37
N SER A 299 4.96 -8.67 2.11
CA SER A 299 5.62 -7.44 1.64
C SER A 299 4.63 -6.27 1.48
N PHE A 300 4.54 -5.64 0.30
CA PHE A 300 3.44 -4.74 -0.09
C PHE A 300 2.44 -5.44 -1.04
N ALA A 301 1.23 -4.89 -1.14
CA ALA A 301 0.26 -5.29 -2.15
C ALA A 301 -0.72 -4.16 -2.45
N THR A 302 -1.16 -4.11 -3.70
CA THR A 302 -2.07 -3.12 -4.25
C THR A 302 -3.13 -3.81 -5.11
N ALA A 303 -4.37 -3.85 -4.64
CA ALA A 303 -5.50 -4.34 -5.39
C ALA A 303 -6.17 -3.26 -6.25
N LEU A 304 -6.98 -3.73 -7.21
CA LEU A 304 -7.99 -2.91 -7.85
C LEU A 304 -9.05 -2.45 -6.83
N PRO A 305 -9.70 -1.29 -7.04
CA PRO A 305 -10.70 -0.83 -6.10
C PRO A 305 -11.96 -1.70 -6.18
N VAL A 306 -12.49 -2.10 -5.02
CA VAL A 306 -13.62 -3.04 -4.91
C VAL A 306 -14.96 -2.41 -5.32
N THR A 307 -15.11 -1.10 -5.17
CA THR A 307 -16.40 -0.39 -5.36
C THR A 307 -16.47 0.48 -6.61
N ARG A 308 -15.33 0.82 -7.21
CA ARG A 308 -15.24 1.64 -8.43
C ARG A 308 -14.03 1.24 -9.24
N GLU A 309 -14.27 0.72 -10.44
CA GLU A 309 -13.19 0.33 -11.34
C GLU A 309 -12.37 1.57 -11.74
N PHE A 310 -11.07 1.36 -11.98
CA PHE A 310 -10.27 2.36 -12.65
C PHE A 310 -10.76 2.49 -14.09
N THR A 311 -11.43 3.58 -14.42
CA THR A 311 -11.75 3.96 -15.80
C THR A 311 -10.59 4.76 -16.37
N LEU A 312 -10.01 4.26 -17.46
CA LEU A 312 -9.14 5.08 -18.30
C LEU A 312 -10.00 6.14 -18.98
N VAL A 313 -9.62 7.42 -18.84
CA VAL A 313 -10.24 8.47 -19.63
C VAL A 313 -9.87 8.25 -21.09
N SER A 314 -10.87 8.18 -21.98
CA SER A 314 -10.62 8.03 -23.42
C SER A 314 -9.70 9.17 -23.89
N THR A 315 -8.46 8.87 -24.24
CA THR A 315 -7.59 9.87 -24.85
C THR A 315 -7.88 9.91 -26.34
N GLY A 316 -8.59 10.97 -26.73
CA GLY A 316 -8.47 11.59 -28.04
C GLY A 316 -9.18 10.87 -29.17
N LEU A 317 -10.13 11.58 -29.78
CA LEU A 317 -10.25 11.53 -31.23
C LEU A 317 -8.84 11.70 -31.81
N HIS A 318 -8.40 10.73 -32.58
CA HIS A 318 -7.13 10.78 -33.30
C HIS A 318 -7.44 10.90 -34.79
N ASP A 319 -6.71 11.77 -35.49
CA ASP A 319 -6.90 12.04 -36.91
C ASP A 319 -5.88 11.26 -37.74
N HIS A 320 -6.31 10.73 -38.88
CA HIS A 320 -5.46 10.07 -39.87
C HIS A 320 -5.67 10.65 -41.27
N ASN A 321 -4.73 10.37 -42.17
CA ASN A 321 -4.71 10.89 -43.53
C ASN A 321 -5.03 9.79 -44.56
N ALA A 322 -6.26 9.76 -45.09
CA ALA A 322 -6.66 8.91 -46.21
C ALA A 322 -6.83 9.73 -47.52
N PRO A 323 -5.77 9.90 -48.33
CA PRO A 323 -5.72 10.86 -49.44
C PRO A 323 -6.55 10.49 -50.69
N HIS A 324 -7.44 9.49 -50.62
CA HIS A 324 -8.11 8.90 -51.79
C HIS A 324 -9.64 8.78 -51.69
N LEU A 325 -10.31 9.54 -50.80
CA LEU A 325 -11.77 9.53 -50.77
C LEU A 325 -12.39 10.29 -51.97
N PRO A 326 -13.46 9.75 -52.58
CA PRO A 326 -14.14 10.37 -53.72
C PRO A 326 -15.00 11.57 -53.29
N VAL A 327 -14.79 12.72 -53.94
CA VAL A 327 -15.38 14.01 -53.50
C VAL A 327 -16.60 14.45 -54.31
N SER A 328 -16.82 13.82 -55.46
CA SER A 328 -17.95 14.11 -56.35
C SER A 328 -18.15 12.97 -57.34
N THR A 329 -19.41 12.75 -57.74
CA THR A 329 -19.78 11.90 -58.87
C THR A 329 -19.71 12.71 -60.15
N TYR A 330 -19.08 12.16 -61.19
CA TYR A 330 -19.32 12.62 -62.55
C TYR A 330 -19.45 11.43 -63.50
N ILE A 331 -20.22 11.61 -64.56
CA ILE A 331 -20.37 10.60 -65.60
C ILE A 331 -19.24 10.83 -66.59
N GLU A 332 -18.22 9.99 -66.57
CA GLU A 332 -17.30 9.92 -67.70
C GLU A 332 -17.92 9.10 -68.82
N ASN A 333 -18.00 9.71 -70.00
CA ASN A 333 -18.40 9.03 -71.23
C ASN A 333 -17.52 7.79 -71.53
N ALA A 334 -16.31 7.74 -70.97
CA ALA A 334 -15.36 6.64 -71.11
C ALA A 334 -15.74 5.37 -70.31
N CYS A 335 -16.68 5.45 -69.37
CA CYS A 335 -17.10 4.31 -68.54
C CYS A 335 -18.49 3.78 -68.92
N ALA A 336 -18.89 3.87 -70.19
CA ALA A 336 -20.14 3.31 -70.71
C ALA A 336 -21.43 3.70 -69.94
N GLY A 337 -21.47 4.91 -69.35
CA GLY A 337 -22.63 5.40 -68.60
C GLY A 337 -22.64 5.03 -67.11
N HIS A 338 -21.56 4.45 -66.59
CA HIS A 338 -21.39 4.26 -65.15
C HIS A 338 -20.94 5.57 -64.47
N SER A 339 -21.53 5.87 -63.31
CA SER A 339 -21.10 6.97 -62.44
C SER A 339 -19.73 6.65 -61.84
N VAL A 340 -18.72 7.47 -62.13
CA VAL A 340 -17.35 7.32 -61.60
C VAL A 340 -16.98 8.49 -60.71
N THR A 341 -15.94 8.29 -59.89
CA THR A 341 -15.47 9.26 -58.91
C THR A 341 -14.06 9.75 -59.21
N LYS A 342 -13.83 11.06 -59.13
CA LYS A 342 -12.48 11.63 -59.19
C LYS A 342 -11.85 11.63 -57.79
N PHE A 343 -10.65 11.06 -57.65
CA PHE A 343 -9.87 11.15 -56.41
C PHE A 343 -9.60 12.63 -56.09
N GLY A 344 -10.07 13.11 -54.95
CA GLY A 344 -9.76 14.46 -54.45
C GLY A 344 -8.83 14.40 -53.24
N PRO A 345 -8.13 15.50 -52.90
CA PRO A 345 -7.33 15.58 -51.69
C PRO A 345 -8.27 15.88 -50.52
N LEU A 346 -9.13 14.93 -50.15
CA LEU A 346 -9.84 15.01 -48.87
C LEU A 346 -9.06 14.21 -47.85
N THR A 347 -8.73 14.87 -46.75
CA THR A 347 -8.31 14.22 -45.52
C THR A 347 -9.54 13.49 -44.99
N ALA A 348 -9.42 12.18 -44.76
CA ALA A 348 -10.43 11.40 -44.08
C ALA A 348 -9.78 10.40 -43.14
N THR A 349 -10.51 10.09 -42.08
CA THR A 349 -10.03 9.31 -40.94
C THR A 349 -9.95 7.81 -41.29
N THR A 350 -8.77 7.18 -41.15
CA THR A 350 -8.57 5.71 -41.22
C THR A 350 -7.49 5.21 -40.24
N SER A 351 -7.86 4.25 -39.38
CA SER A 351 -7.15 3.37 -38.41
C SER A 351 -5.82 3.75 -37.73
N SER A 352 -5.84 3.65 -36.39
CA SER A 352 -4.73 3.25 -35.51
C SER A 352 -4.69 1.71 -35.36
N ALA A 353 -3.79 1.16 -34.53
CA ALA A 353 -3.51 -0.27 -34.42
C ALA A 353 -4.67 -1.09 -33.82
N GLY A 354 -5.10 -2.14 -34.53
CA GLY A 354 -6.12 -3.10 -34.05
C GLY A 354 -5.75 -3.82 -32.74
N SER A 355 -6.51 -4.85 -32.36
CA SER A 355 -6.47 -5.50 -31.02
C SER A 355 -5.09 -5.51 -30.34
N HIS A 356 -4.96 -4.71 -29.28
CA HIS A 356 -3.76 -4.62 -28.47
C HIS A 356 -4.10 -4.45 -26.99
N THR A 357 -3.09 -4.67 -26.15
CA THR A 357 -3.16 -4.46 -24.70
C THR A 357 -2.12 -3.42 -24.32
N HIS A 358 -2.47 -2.54 -23.37
CA HIS A 358 -1.54 -1.64 -22.74
C HIS A 358 -1.07 -2.24 -21.41
N ASN A 359 0.23 -2.23 -21.20
CA ASN A 359 0.79 -2.45 -19.87
C ASN A 359 0.86 -1.09 -19.17
N VAL A 360 0.31 -1.01 -17.96
CA VAL A 360 0.54 0.12 -17.07
C VAL A 360 1.86 -0.14 -16.35
N THR A 361 2.98 0.24 -16.98
CA THR A 361 4.34 -0.04 -16.46
C THR A 361 4.96 1.11 -15.68
N GLY A 362 4.23 2.20 -15.43
CA GLY A 362 4.75 3.40 -14.78
C GLY A 362 3.77 4.06 -13.84
N GLY A 363 4.30 4.69 -12.79
CA GLY A 363 3.54 5.27 -11.68
C GLY A 363 3.63 4.43 -10.40
N GLY A 364 3.21 5.00 -9.28
CA GLY A 364 3.29 4.40 -7.95
C GLY A 364 4.59 4.73 -7.20
N ASP A 365 4.54 4.51 -5.88
CA ASP A 365 5.64 4.63 -4.94
C ASP A 365 6.42 3.31 -4.80
N ASP A 366 7.50 3.29 -4.01
CA ASP A 366 8.30 2.07 -3.77
C ASP A 366 7.58 1.04 -2.88
N GLU A 367 6.59 1.46 -2.08
CA GLU A 367 5.76 0.58 -1.23
C GLU A 367 4.32 1.10 -1.09
N THR A 368 3.35 0.20 -0.89
CA THR A 368 1.98 0.56 -0.47
C THR A 368 1.86 0.57 1.05
N ARG A 369 1.42 1.68 1.63
CA ARG A 369 1.25 1.84 3.07
C ARG A 369 0.19 2.89 3.44
N PRO A 370 -0.52 2.71 4.56
CA PRO A 370 -1.40 3.74 5.10
C PRO A 370 -0.60 4.83 5.80
N ILE A 371 -1.26 5.93 6.17
CA ILE A 371 -0.70 6.95 7.07
C ILE A 371 -0.25 6.26 8.37
N ASN A 372 1.01 6.47 8.76
CA ASN A 372 1.59 5.74 9.88
C ASN A 372 2.63 6.54 10.67
N VAL A 373 2.81 6.15 11.94
CA VAL A 373 3.84 6.65 12.84
C VAL A 373 4.87 5.57 13.16
N TYR A 374 6.10 5.97 13.45
CA TYR A 374 7.11 5.09 14.01
C TYR A 374 7.05 4.97 15.52
N VAL A 375 6.97 3.73 15.99
CA VAL A 375 7.22 3.31 17.37
C VAL A 375 8.25 2.17 17.35
N ASP A 376 8.84 1.80 18.47
CA ASP A 376 9.50 0.50 18.57
C ASP A 376 8.53 -0.57 19.07
N HIS A 377 8.92 -1.84 18.98
CA HIS A 377 8.24 -2.94 19.65
C HIS A 377 9.20 -3.67 20.59
N ILE A 378 8.69 -4.06 21.75
CA ILE A 378 9.43 -4.79 22.78
C ILE A 378 8.73 -6.10 23.12
N ILE A 379 9.49 -7.12 23.48
CA ILE A 379 9.01 -8.45 23.83
C ILE A 379 9.38 -8.79 25.29
N LYS A 380 8.42 -9.36 26.04
CA LYS A 380 8.66 -9.87 27.41
C LYS A 380 9.44 -11.18 27.31
N VAL A 381 10.67 -11.20 27.84
CA VAL A 381 11.59 -12.35 27.71
C VAL A 381 11.74 -13.17 29.00
N LYS A 382 11.41 -12.59 30.16
CA LYS A 382 11.39 -13.25 31.47
C LYS A 382 10.59 -12.42 32.49
N GLN A 383 10.12 -13.05 33.56
CA GLN A 383 9.60 -12.34 34.75
C GLN A 383 10.76 -11.71 35.55
N VAL A 384 10.48 -10.64 36.32
CA VAL A 384 11.48 -9.95 37.17
C VAL A 384 11.08 -9.92 38.63
#